data_AF-A0A914HKG3-F1
#
_entry.id   AF-A0A914HKG3-F1
#
_cell.length_a   1.000
_cell.length_b   1.000
_cell.length_c   1.000
_cell.angle_alpha   90.00
_cell.angle_beta   90.00
_cell.angle_gamma   90.00
#
_symmetry.space_group_name_H-M   'P 1'
#
loop_
_entity.id
_entity.type
_entity.pdbx_description
1 polymer ?
#
loop_
_entity_poly.entity_id
_entity_poly.type
_entity_poly.pdbx_seq_one_letter_code
_entity_poly.pdbx_strand_id
1 'polypeptide(L)'
;MFLNRLSILLSPYKAQFSIRNWHDRSQVPRIFDDRKKATNKIKDTGYYFRYHREGIDALPRIPDCREPLYKPKSKIREPWRESQARFGENDYIDLLGDGSLHPAQLLYHVPRWLRGFPGQHKAIEPIKLIHYRNLYKSKLEQNSPHKWHQLNKRIKHLLQYHNYHKQDELRAERSLGLWDEQPDFFYKDKSRRSYQDLV
;
A
#
# COMPACT_ATOMS: atom_id res chain seq x y z
N MET A 1 23.56 -71.30 5.45
CA MET A 1 22.24 -70.65 5.46
C MET A 1 22.38 -69.30 4.77
N PHE A 2 21.43 -69.00 3.88
CA PHE A 2 21.61 -68.19 2.68
C PHE A 2 21.79 -66.68 2.90
N LEU A 3 22.73 -66.11 2.14
CA LEU A 3 22.89 -64.67 1.90
C LEU A 3 21.67 -64.16 1.11
N ASN A 4 20.77 -63.45 1.77
CA ASN A 4 19.69 -62.73 1.10
C ASN A 4 20.24 -61.45 0.48
N ARG A 5 20.56 -61.52 -0.82
CA ARG A 5 20.79 -60.35 -1.66
C ARG A 5 19.46 -59.68 -2.02
N LEU A 6 19.43 -58.38 -1.77
CA LEU A 6 18.47 -57.41 -2.28
C LEU A 6 18.32 -57.53 -3.80
N SER A 7 17.07 -57.64 -4.27
CA SER A 7 16.66 -57.15 -5.58
C SER A 7 15.39 -56.32 -5.40
N ILE A 8 15.58 -55.01 -5.41
CA ILE A 8 14.56 -53.98 -5.42
C ILE A 8 13.79 -54.13 -6.75
N LEU A 9 12.55 -54.58 -6.68
CA LEU A 9 11.61 -54.45 -7.79
C LEU A 9 10.85 -53.14 -7.60
N LEU A 10 11.33 -52.07 -8.25
CA LEU A 10 10.55 -50.87 -8.48
C LEU A 10 9.36 -51.25 -9.36
N SER A 11 8.18 -51.36 -8.74
CA SER A 11 6.91 -51.33 -9.47
C SER A 11 6.75 -49.94 -10.07
N PRO A 12 6.63 -49.78 -11.40
CA PRO A 12 6.21 -48.51 -11.96
C PRO A 12 4.73 -48.38 -11.67
N TYR A 13 4.40 -47.75 -10.54
CA TYR A 13 3.07 -47.17 -10.35
C TYR A 13 2.89 -46.13 -11.46
N LYS A 14 2.25 -46.56 -12.54
CA LYS A 14 1.75 -45.66 -13.58
C LYS A 14 0.77 -44.73 -12.88
N ALA A 15 1.23 -43.53 -12.54
CA ALA A 15 0.36 -42.44 -12.14
C ALA A 15 -0.64 -42.24 -13.28
N GLN A 16 -1.87 -42.74 -13.10
CA GLN A 16 -2.98 -42.37 -13.95
C GLN A 16 -3.26 -40.90 -13.67
N PHE A 17 -2.59 -40.02 -14.40
CA PHE A 17 -3.02 -38.64 -14.49
C PHE A 17 -4.39 -38.67 -15.15
N SER A 18 -5.44 -38.51 -14.34
CA SER A 18 -6.75 -38.08 -14.83
C SER A 18 -6.53 -36.70 -15.44
N ILE A 19 -6.25 -36.68 -16.74
CA ILE A 19 -6.30 -35.46 -17.52
C ILE A 19 -7.79 -35.10 -17.56
N ARG A 20 -8.22 -34.26 -16.61
CA ARG A 20 -9.50 -33.59 -16.70
C ARG A 20 -9.42 -32.70 -17.94
N ASN A 21 -9.90 -33.21 -19.07
CA ASN A 21 -10.14 -32.40 -20.25
C ASN A 21 -11.23 -31.40 -19.86
N TRP A 22 -10.80 -30.18 -19.54
CA TRP A 22 -11.68 -29.03 -19.42
C TRP A 22 -12.32 -28.81 -20.80
N HIS A 23 -13.54 -29.28 -20.97
CA HIS A 23 -14.31 -29.00 -22.17
C HIS A 23 -14.83 -27.56 -22.10
N ASP A 24 -14.05 -26.67 -22.69
CA ASP A 24 -14.42 -25.28 -22.93
C ASP A 24 -15.48 -25.26 -24.04
N ARG A 25 -16.76 -25.35 -23.67
CA ARG A 25 -17.89 -25.30 -24.63
C ARG A 25 -18.22 -23.88 -25.10
N SER A 26 -17.41 -22.88 -24.79
CA SER A 26 -17.54 -21.55 -25.37
C SER A 26 -16.60 -21.44 -26.56
N GLN A 27 -17.13 -21.36 -27.78
CA GLN A 27 -16.37 -20.99 -28.98
C GLN A 27 -15.90 -19.52 -28.96
N VAL A 28 -15.90 -18.88 -27.80
CA VAL A 28 -15.40 -17.51 -27.63
C VAL A 28 -13.92 -17.62 -27.25
N PRO A 29 -12.99 -17.17 -28.10
CA PRO A 29 -11.57 -17.20 -27.74
C PRO A 29 -11.35 -16.36 -26.49
N ARG A 30 -10.81 -16.96 -25.42
CA ARG A 30 -10.31 -16.21 -24.27
C ARG A 30 -9.22 -15.27 -24.79
N ILE A 31 -9.52 -13.97 -24.81
CA ILE A 31 -8.56 -12.92 -25.11
C ILE A 31 -7.50 -12.99 -24.01
N PHE A 32 -6.40 -13.68 -24.29
CA PHE A 32 -5.19 -13.51 -23.51
C PHE A 32 -4.68 -12.12 -23.82
N ASP A 33 -4.65 -11.24 -22.81
CA ASP A 33 -3.96 -9.97 -22.97
C ASP A 33 -2.51 -10.27 -23.33
N ASP A 34 -2.08 -9.75 -24.49
CA ASP A 34 -0.75 -10.00 -25.03
C ASP A 34 0.31 -9.72 -23.97
N ARG A 35 1.23 -10.66 -23.73
CA ARG A 35 2.39 -10.42 -22.85
C ARG A 35 3.26 -9.23 -23.31
N LYS A 36 3.09 -8.79 -24.56
CA LYS A 36 3.71 -7.58 -25.15
C LYS A 36 2.97 -6.27 -24.79
N LYS A 37 1.81 -6.34 -24.14
CA LYS A 37 1.00 -5.20 -23.66
C LYS A 37 1.56 -4.58 -22.37
N ALA A 38 2.55 -5.23 -21.74
CA ALA A 38 3.45 -4.58 -20.81
C ALA A 38 4.26 -3.55 -21.62
N THR A 39 3.70 -2.36 -21.75
CA THR A 39 4.31 -1.22 -22.39
C THR A 39 5.71 -1.04 -21.80
N ASN A 40 6.70 -1.21 -22.66
CA ASN A 40 8.03 -0.69 -22.43
C ASN A 40 7.83 0.78 -21.99
N LYS A 41 8.35 1.19 -20.84
CA LYS A 41 8.27 2.60 -20.42
C LYS A 41 8.93 3.40 -21.52
N ILE A 42 8.14 4.18 -22.26
CA ILE A 42 8.60 4.97 -23.39
C ILE A 42 9.65 5.94 -22.83
N LYS A 43 10.92 5.66 -23.12
CA LYS A 43 12.00 6.63 -23.03
C LYS A 43 12.13 7.25 -24.41
N ASP A 44 12.06 8.57 -24.46
CA ASP A 44 12.28 9.39 -25.64
C ASP A 44 13.66 9.10 -26.25
N THR A 45 13.74 8.31 -27.33
CA THR A 45 14.80 8.42 -28.35
C THR A 45 14.35 7.74 -29.64
N GLY A 46 13.73 8.49 -30.55
CA GLY A 46 13.45 8.07 -31.93
C GLY A 46 12.16 8.67 -32.49
N TYR A 47 12.27 9.73 -33.29
CA TYR A 47 11.13 10.35 -33.95
C TYR A 47 10.73 9.56 -35.20
N TYR A 48 9.54 8.96 -35.19
CA TYR A 48 8.85 8.44 -36.38
C TYR A 48 7.77 9.44 -36.80
N PHE A 49 7.76 9.83 -38.07
CA PHE A 49 6.74 10.74 -38.61
C PHE A 49 5.37 10.03 -38.61
N ARG A 50 4.44 10.46 -37.76
CA ARG A 50 3.03 10.02 -37.73
C ARG A 50 2.13 11.15 -38.19
N TYR A 51 1.22 10.87 -39.13
CA TYR A 51 0.16 11.81 -39.52
C TYR A 51 -0.82 12.05 -38.37
N HIS A 52 -1.24 13.31 -38.22
CA HIS A 52 -2.16 13.75 -37.18
C HIS A 52 -3.51 13.03 -37.30
N ARG A 53 -4.03 12.51 -36.18
CA ARG A 53 -5.38 11.94 -36.11
C ARG A 53 -6.27 12.86 -35.29
N GLU A 54 -7.27 13.44 -35.96
CA GLU A 54 -8.32 14.22 -35.30
C GLU A 54 -8.97 13.36 -34.20
N GLY A 55 -8.93 13.87 -32.96
CA GLY A 55 -9.54 13.22 -31.78
C GLY A 55 -8.64 12.31 -30.94
N ILE A 56 -7.44 11.91 -31.41
CA ILE A 56 -6.49 11.07 -30.63
C ILE A 56 -5.30 11.91 -30.14
N ASP A 57 -4.80 12.81 -30.98
CA ASP A 57 -3.71 13.72 -30.62
C ASP A 57 -4.26 14.94 -29.87
N ALA A 58 -3.53 15.41 -28.87
CA ALA A 58 -3.94 16.54 -28.04
C ALA A 58 -3.81 17.87 -28.79
N LEU A 59 -4.76 18.15 -29.68
CA LEU A 59 -5.39 19.46 -29.90
C LEU A 59 -6.57 19.28 -30.87
N PRO A 60 -7.84 19.36 -30.42
CA PRO A 60 -8.93 19.69 -31.34
C PRO A 60 -8.69 21.14 -31.78
N ARG A 61 -8.21 21.34 -33.01
CA ARG A 61 -8.30 22.68 -33.61
C ARG A 61 -9.79 22.93 -33.80
N ILE A 62 -10.37 23.80 -32.98
CA ILE A 62 -11.64 24.42 -33.40
C ILE A 62 -11.32 25.08 -34.74
N PRO A 63 -12.03 24.75 -35.83
CA PRO A 63 -11.80 25.40 -37.11
C PRO A 63 -11.84 26.93 -36.90
N ASP A 64 -10.86 27.63 -37.46
CA ASP A 64 -10.67 29.09 -37.37
C ASP A 64 -10.26 29.69 -36.02
N CYS A 65 -10.08 28.90 -34.95
CA CYS A 65 -9.47 29.39 -33.70
C CYS A 65 -7.95 29.41 -33.78
N ARG A 66 -7.36 30.62 -33.75
CA ARG A 66 -5.89 30.83 -33.69
C ARG A 66 -5.36 31.00 -32.27
N GLU A 67 -6.22 30.91 -31.26
CA GLU A 67 -5.85 31.15 -29.87
C GLU A 67 -5.13 29.93 -29.27
N PRO A 68 -3.89 30.06 -28.78
CA PRO A 68 -3.17 28.94 -28.18
C PRO A 68 -3.80 28.55 -26.83
N LEU A 69 -4.00 27.25 -26.61
CA LEU A 69 -4.38 26.73 -25.29
C LEU A 69 -3.36 27.17 -24.22
N TYR A 70 -3.85 27.59 -23.06
CA TYR A 70 -3.02 27.98 -21.94
C TYR A 70 -2.06 26.83 -21.55
N LYS A 71 -0.76 27.06 -21.71
CA LYS A 71 0.30 26.19 -21.19
C LYS A 71 0.88 26.84 -19.94
N PRO A 72 1.01 26.11 -18.81
CA PRO A 72 1.70 26.65 -17.66
C PRO A 72 3.16 26.95 -18.04
N LYS A 73 3.73 28.02 -17.46
CA LYS A 73 5.13 28.37 -17.67
C LYS A 73 6.02 27.21 -17.21
N SER A 74 7.02 26.85 -18.02
CA SER A 74 8.02 25.85 -17.64
C SER A 74 8.74 26.31 -16.37
N LYS A 75 8.88 25.41 -15.39
CA LYS A 75 9.66 25.68 -14.18
C LYS A 75 11.10 25.25 -14.42
N ILE A 76 12.01 26.21 -14.45
CA ILE A 76 13.46 25.93 -14.44
C ILE A 76 13.79 25.29 -13.09
N ARG A 77 14.55 24.19 -13.12
CA ARG A 77 15.02 23.48 -11.91
C ARG A 77 16.52 23.67 -11.78
N GLU A 78 16.98 23.97 -10.56
CA GLU A 78 18.40 24.05 -10.22
C GLU A 78 18.81 22.78 -9.46
N PRO A 79 19.36 21.75 -10.15
CA PRO A 79 19.71 20.48 -9.51
C PRO A 79 20.86 20.61 -8.50
N TRP A 80 21.71 21.62 -8.67
CA TRP A 80 22.91 21.87 -7.87
C TRP A 80 22.74 23.01 -6.86
N ARG A 81 21.49 23.38 -6.53
CA ARG A 81 21.24 24.29 -5.41
C ARG A 81 21.78 23.66 -4.13
N GLU A 82 22.36 24.46 -3.24
CA GLU A 82 23.00 24.02 -2.00
C GLU A 82 22.16 23.00 -1.21
N SER A 83 20.85 23.23 -1.07
CA SER A 83 19.95 22.29 -0.38
C SER A 83 19.81 20.92 -1.04
N GLN A 84 19.93 20.83 -2.36
CA GLN A 84 19.87 19.56 -3.11
C GLN A 84 21.24 18.89 -3.15
N ALA A 85 22.31 19.68 -3.34
CA ALA A 85 23.67 19.18 -3.34
C ALA A 85 24.06 18.57 -1.97
N ARG A 86 23.63 19.21 -0.87
CA ARG A 86 23.87 18.75 0.51
C ARG A 86 22.85 17.72 1.03
N PHE A 87 21.93 17.26 0.19
CA PHE A 87 20.91 16.32 0.62
C PHE A 87 21.54 14.99 1.02
N GLY A 88 21.35 14.57 2.28
CA GLY A 88 21.83 13.29 2.81
C GLY A 88 23.25 13.30 3.40
N GLU A 89 23.93 14.46 3.47
CA GLU A 89 25.31 14.56 3.98
C GLU A 89 25.54 13.93 5.36
N ASN A 90 24.52 13.87 6.22
CA ASN A 90 24.64 13.42 7.62
C ASN A 90 23.67 12.28 7.99
N ASP A 91 23.20 11.49 7.03
CA ASP A 91 22.21 10.43 7.28
C ASP A 91 22.79 9.26 8.10
N TYR A 92 24.11 9.01 8.01
CA TYR A 92 24.81 7.93 8.70
C TYR A 92 25.71 8.42 9.85
N ILE A 93 25.33 9.54 10.47
CA ILE A 93 26.09 10.13 11.59
C ILE A 93 26.20 9.20 12.80
N ASP A 94 25.23 8.31 12.99
CA ASP A 94 25.24 7.30 14.05
C ASP A 94 26.26 6.20 13.80
N LEU A 95 26.46 5.79 12.53
CA LEU A 95 27.39 4.73 12.16
C LEU A 95 28.83 5.21 12.01
N LEU A 96 29.02 6.43 11.49
CA LEU A 96 30.34 6.97 11.17
C LEU A 96 30.85 8.00 12.19
N GLY A 97 30.00 8.45 13.11
CA GLY A 97 30.33 9.42 14.15
C GLY A 97 30.66 8.79 15.50
N ASP A 98 30.40 9.55 16.56
CA ASP A 98 30.59 9.17 17.96
C ASP A 98 29.37 8.41 18.55
N GLY A 99 28.30 8.26 17.78
CA GLY A 99 27.05 7.64 18.20
C GLY A 99 26.21 8.49 19.18
N SER A 100 26.57 9.75 19.42
CA SER A 100 25.85 10.61 20.37
C SER A 100 24.49 11.10 19.84
N LEU A 101 24.35 11.18 18.51
CA LEU A 101 23.17 11.68 17.82
C LEU A 101 22.55 10.63 16.92
N HIS A 102 21.24 10.40 17.09
CA HIS A 102 20.47 9.51 16.21
C HIS A 102 19.87 10.28 15.02
N PRO A 103 19.93 9.77 13.77
CA PRO A 103 19.47 10.48 12.56
C PRO A 103 18.03 11.01 12.65
N ALA A 104 17.14 10.29 13.34
CA ALA A 104 15.76 10.74 13.58
C ALA A 104 15.66 12.13 14.25
N GLN A 105 16.68 12.55 15.00
CA GLN A 105 16.71 13.86 15.66
C GLN A 105 17.02 15.00 14.68
N LEU A 106 17.71 14.71 13.57
CA LEU A 106 18.06 15.67 12.51
C LEU A 106 16.87 16.06 11.61
N LEU A 107 15.73 15.38 11.75
CA LEU A 107 14.51 15.64 10.98
C LEU A 107 13.80 16.93 11.44
N TYR A 108 14.41 18.10 11.22
CA TYR A 108 13.89 19.41 11.67
C TYR A 108 12.57 19.82 10.99
N HIS A 109 12.32 19.34 9.78
CA HIS A 109 11.06 19.58 9.06
C HIS A 109 9.88 18.79 9.64
N VAL A 110 10.14 17.77 10.48
CA VAL A 110 9.12 16.92 11.09
C VAL A 110 8.83 17.42 12.51
N PRO A 111 7.55 17.50 12.93
CA PRO A 111 7.20 17.85 14.31
C PRO A 111 7.91 16.94 15.32
N ARG A 112 8.36 17.51 16.44
CA ARG A 112 9.15 16.77 17.45
C ARG A 112 8.48 15.48 17.95
N TRP A 113 7.16 15.49 18.08
CA TRP A 113 6.36 14.34 18.53
C TRP A 113 6.23 13.23 17.48
N LEU A 114 6.61 13.48 16.22
CA LEU A 114 6.52 12.54 15.10
C LEU A 114 7.89 12.04 14.64
N ARG A 115 9.00 12.64 15.13
CA ARG A 115 10.36 12.21 14.79
C ARG A 115 10.61 10.77 15.27
N GLY A 116 11.19 9.95 14.39
CA GLY A 116 11.51 8.55 14.69
C GLY A 116 10.33 7.57 14.62
N PHE A 117 9.11 8.03 14.28
CA PHE A 117 8.00 7.10 14.05
C PHE A 117 8.23 6.26 12.78
N PRO A 118 8.05 4.93 12.86
CA PRO A 118 8.21 4.08 11.69
C PRO A 118 7.11 4.36 10.65
N GLY A 119 7.50 4.42 9.38
CA GLY A 119 6.68 4.24 8.17
C GLY A 119 5.42 5.11 7.95
N GLN A 120 4.94 5.10 6.71
CA GLN A 120 3.68 5.73 6.27
C GLN A 120 2.46 4.80 6.38
N HIS A 121 2.60 3.60 6.97
CA HIS A 121 1.53 2.61 6.98
C HIS A 121 0.30 3.10 7.78
N LYS A 122 -0.89 2.94 7.21
CA LYS A 122 -2.16 3.45 7.77
C LYS A 122 -2.46 2.91 9.17
N ALA A 123 -2.04 1.69 9.50
CA ALA A 123 -2.27 1.14 10.86
C ALA A 123 -1.43 1.83 11.95
N ILE A 124 -0.46 2.67 11.58
CA ILE A 124 0.37 3.44 12.51
C ILE A 124 -0.31 4.79 12.85
N GLU A 125 -1.32 5.21 12.07
CA GLU A 125 -2.11 6.41 12.33
C GLU A 125 -2.73 6.44 13.74
N PRO A 126 -3.45 5.40 14.23
CA PRO A 126 -4.00 5.42 15.58
C PRO A 126 -2.92 5.58 16.65
N ILE A 127 -1.75 4.96 16.47
CA ILE A 127 -0.62 5.05 17.41
C ILE A 127 -0.07 6.48 17.47
N LYS A 128 0.11 7.13 16.31
CA LYS A 128 0.56 8.53 16.19
C LYS A 128 -0.41 9.47 16.90
N LEU A 129 -1.72 9.29 16.68
CA LEU A 129 -2.73 10.14 17.31
C LEU A 129 -2.84 9.91 18.82
N ILE A 130 -2.71 8.67 19.30
CA ILE A 130 -2.67 8.36 20.73
C ILE A 130 -1.43 9.00 21.37
N HIS A 131 -0.26 8.91 20.74
CA HIS A 131 0.96 9.55 21.24
C HIS A 131 0.79 11.08 21.31
N TYR A 132 0.32 11.71 20.23
CA TYR A 132 0.03 13.15 20.19
C TYR A 132 -0.97 13.56 21.29
N ARG A 133 -2.07 12.81 21.45
CA ARG A 133 -3.08 13.03 22.48
C ARG A 133 -2.47 12.99 23.87
N ASN A 134 -1.63 12.00 24.16
CA ASN A 134 -1.05 11.82 25.49
C ASN A 134 -0.02 12.91 25.80
N LEU A 135 0.80 13.32 24.82
CA LEU A 135 1.81 14.36 24.99
C LEU A 135 1.18 15.74 25.24
N TYR A 136 0.08 16.07 24.54
CA TYR A 136 -0.55 17.39 24.60
C TYR A 136 -1.90 17.41 25.35
N LYS A 137 -2.20 16.41 26.19
CA LYS A 137 -3.50 16.23 26.84
C LYS A 137 -3.99 17.50 27.55
N SER A 138 -3.26 17.95 28.56
CA SER A 138 -3.68 19.08 29.41
C SER A 138 -3.86 20.37 28.60
N LYS A 139 -2.97 20.62 27.63
CA LYS A 139 -3.02 21.81 26.78
C LYS A 139 -4.21 21.79 25.82
N LEU A 140 -4.56 20.62 25.26
CA LEU A 140 -5.68 20.48 24.34
C LEU A 140 -7.03 20.57 25.06
N GLU A 141 -7.15 19.98 26.25
CA GLU A 141 -8.37 20.03 27.05
C GLU A 141 -8.70 21.47 27.48
N GLN A 142 -7.70 22.24 27.92
CA GLN A 142 -7.90 23.63 28.36
C GLN A 142 -8.11 24.60 27.19
N ASN A 143 -7.26 24.55 26.17
CA ASN A 143 -7.23 25.58 25.13
C ASN A 143 -8.13 25.28 23.93
N SER A 144 -8.47 24.01 23.69
CA SER A 144 -9.16 23.60 22.45
C SER A 144 -10.02 22.35 22.66
N PRO A 145 -11.08 22.43 23.50
CA PRO A 145 -11.92 21.28 23.84
C PRO A 145 -12.59 20.65 22.61
N HIS A 146 -12.94 21.45 21.59
CA HIS A 146 -13.49 20.93 20.34
C HIS A 146 -12.48 20.05 19.56
N LYS A 147 -11.22 20.50 19.44
CA LYS A 147 -10.17 19.70 18.79
C LYS A 147 -9.87 18.42 19.58
N TRP A 148 -9.89 18.50 20.91
CA TRP A 148 -9.78 17.34 21.79
C TRP A 148 -10.88 16.30 21.53
N HIS A 149 -12.14 16.76 21.45
CA HIS A 149 -13.26 15.88 21.13
C HIS A 149 -13.12 15.22 19.75
N GLN A 150 -12.75 15.99 18.72
CA GLN A 150 -12.52 15.47 17.37
C GLN A 150 -11.38 14.44 17.31
N LEU A 151 -10.27 14.71 18.01
CA LEU A 151 -9.13 13.80 18.11
C LEU A 151 -9.55 12.46 18.74
N ASN A 152 -10.29 12.51 19.85
CA ASN A 152 -10.81 11.31 20.51
C ASN A 152 -11.79 10.54 19.63
N LYS A 153 -12.69 11.24 18.92
CA LYS A 153 -13.60 10.63 17.95
C LYS A 153 -12.84 9.92 16.83
N ARG A 154 -11.78 10.54 16.30
CA ARG A 154 -10.93 9.95 15.25
C ARG A 154 -10.18 8.71 15.76
N ILE A 155 -9.59 8.79 16.96
CA ILE A 155 -8.89 7.64 17.58
C ILE A 155 -9.87 6.47 17.76
N LYS A 156 -11.07 6.72 18.31
CA LYS A 156 -12.10 5.69 18.48
C LYS A 156 -12.47 5.03 17.16
N HIS A 157 -12.76 5.84 16.13
CA HIS A 157 -13.08 5.33 14.80
C HIS A 157 -11.95 4.46 14.21
N LEU A 158 -10.70 4.91 14.30
CA LEU A 158 -9.55 4.16 13.77
C LEU A 158 -9.32 2.84 14.51
N LEU A 159 -9.48 2.83 15.83
CA LEU A 159 -9.38 1.60 16.61
C LEU A 159 -10.47 0.60 16.21
N GLN A 160 -11.71 1.06 16.06
CA GLN A 160 -12.81 0.21 15.59
C GLN A 160 -12.54 -0.32 14.16
N TYR A 161 -12.15 0.57 13.24
CA TYR A 161 -11.88 0.20 11.85
C TYR A 161 -10.73 -0.81 11.72
N HIS A 162 -9.62 -0.61 12.41
CA HIS A 162 -8.48 -1.51 12.31
C HIS A 162 -8.69 -2.85 13.03
N ASN A 163 -9.44 -2.86 14.14
CA ASN A 163 -9.69 -4.10 14.89
C ASN A 163 -10.81 -4.95 14.27
N TYR A 164 -11.84 -4.32 13.68
CA TYR A 164 -13.03 -5.02 13.21
C TYR A 164 -13.21 -5.03 11.70
N HIS A 165 -12.83 -3.96 10.98
CA HIS A 165 -13.09 -3.87 9.53
C HIS A 165 -11.89 -4.28 8.66
N LYS A 166 -10.66 -4.11 9.14
CA LYS A 166 -9.46 -4.47 8.35
C LYS A 166 -9.15 -5.97 8.38
N GLN A 167 -9.42 -6.66 9.50
CA GLN A 167 -9.21 -8.11 9.62
C GLN A 167 -10.37 -8.95 9.08
N ASP A 168 -11.49 -8.32 8.71
CA ASP A 168 -12.63 -9.03 8.16
C ASP A 168 -12.46 -9.28 6.65
N GLU A 169 -11.44 -10.09 6.30
CA GLU A 169 -11.12 -10.46 4.91
C GLU A 169 -12.24 -11.30 4.26
N LEU A 170 -13.06 -11.96 5.08
CA LEU A 170 -14.15 -12.84 4.67
C LEU A 170 -15.50 -12.10 4.57
N ARG A 171 -15.53 -10.77 4.74
CA ARG A 171 -16.78 -9.99 4.69
C ARG A 171 -17.52 -10.15 3.37
N ALA A 172 -16.78 -10.16 2.25
CA ALA A 172 -17.35 -10.33 0.92
C ALA A 172 -17.89 -11.77 0.73
N GLU A 173 -17.15 -12.78 1.17
CA GLU A 173 -17.54 -14.19 1.08
C GLU A 173 -18.76 -14.51 1.94
N ARG A 174 -18.90 -13.88 3.11
CA ARG A 174 -20.11 -13.96 3.94
C ARG A 174 -21.32 -13.32 3.31
N SER A 175 -21.16 -12.19 2.60
CA SER A 175 -22.28 -11.55 1.89
C SER A 175 -22.85 -12.43 0.78
N LEU A 176 -22.04 -13.36 0.26
CA LEU A 176 -22.41 -14.33 -0.75
C LEU A 176 -23.08 -15.58 -0.16
N GLY A 177 -23.22 -15.68 1.17
CA GLY A 177 -23.79 -16.85 1.84
C GLY A 177 -22.94 -18.11 1.69
N LEU A 178 -21.64 -17.97 1.43
CA LEU A 178 -20.73 -19.08 1.20
C LEU A 178 -20.33 -19.82 2.49
N TRP A 179 -20.64 -19.23 3.63
CA TRP A 179 -20.28 -19.70 4.96
C TRP A 179 -21.55 -19.72 5.83
N ASP A 180 -21.90 -20.90 6.36
CA ASP A 180 -23.10 -21.10 7.20
C ASP A 180 -22.90 -20.63 8.65
N GLU A 181 -21.64 -20.58 9.10
CA GLU A 181 -21.30 -20.19 10.46
C GLU A 181 -21.33 -18.66 10.62
N GLN A 182 -22.13 -18.19 11.58
CA GLN A 182 -22.07 -16.79 12.01
C GLN A 182 -20.66 -16.53 12.55
N PRO A 183 -20.02 -15.41 12.16
CA PRO A 183 -18.68 -15.08 12.66
C PRO A 183 -18.72 -15.05 14.18
N ASP A 184 -17.97 -15.96 14.80
CA ASP A 184 -17.80 -15.97 16.24
C ASP A 184 -16.88 -14.80 16.62
N PHE A 185 -17.50 -13.65 16.89
CA PHE A 185 -16.80 -12.47 17.39
C PHE A 185 -16.29 -12.67 18.82
N PHE A 186 -16.69 -13.75 19.50
CA PHE A 186 -16.31 -14.09 20.87
C PHE A 186 -15.05 -14.97 20.95
N TYR A 187 -14.77 -15.82 19.95
CA TYR A 187 -13.58 -16.70 19.96
C TYR A 187 -12.31 -16.01 19.45
N LYS A 188 -11.90 -14.91 20.10
CA LYS A 188 -10.52 -14.41 20.05
C LYS A 188 -9.96 -14.44 21.46
N ASP A 189 -8.93 -15.27 21.67
CA ASP A 189 -8.08 -15.41 22.86
C ASP A 189 -8.33 -14.49 24.07
N LYS A 190 -8.40 -15.13 25.24
CA LYS A 190 -8.84 -14.68 26.58
C LYS A 190 -8.14 -13.44 27.21
N SER A 191 -7.38 -12.63 26.47
CA SER A 191 -6.63 -11.47 27.00
C SER A 191 -7.18 -10.08 26.59
N ARG A 192 -8.29 -10.00 25.86
CA ARG A 192 -8.78 -8.73 25.27
C ARG A 192 -10.30 -8.56 25.43
N ARG A 193 -10.72 -8.02 26.58
CA ARG A 193 -12.04 -7.37 26.70
C ARG A 193 -12.20 -6.29 25.63
N SER A 194 -13.26 -6.33 24.82
CA SER A 194 -13.67 -5.17 24.03
C SER A 194 -14.47 -4.21 24.93
N TYR A 195 -14.34 -2.89 24.70
CA TYR A 195 -15.16 -1.88 25.40
C TYR A 195 -16.64 -1.94 24.99
N GLN A 196 -16.95 -2.61 23.87
CA GLN A 196 -18.33 -2.80 23.39
C GLN A 196 -19.00 -4.06 23.99
N ASP A 197 -18.22 -4.97 24.59
CA ASP A 197 -18.72 -6.21 25.20
C ASP A 197 -19.18 -6.02 26.65
N LEU A 198 -19.18 -4.79 27.17
CA LEU A 198 -19.60 -4.45 28.53
C LEU A 198 -21.04 -3.88 28.57
N VAL A 199 -21.86 -4.19 27.57
CA VAL A 199 -23.30 -3.89 27.55
C VAL A 199 -24.09 -5.19 27.63
#